data_AF-A0A1M6BYB1-F1
#
_entry.id   AF-A0A1M6BYB1-F1
#
_cell.length_a   1.000
_cell.length_b   1.000
_cell.length_c   1.000
_cell.angle_alpha   90.00
_cell.angle_beta   90.00
_cell.angle_gamma   90.00
#
_symmetry.space_group_name_H-M   'P 1'
#
loop_
_entity.id
_entity.type
_entity.pdbx_description
1 polymer ?
#
loop_
_entity_poly.entity_id
_entity_poly.type
_entity_poly.pdbx_seq_one_letter_code
_entity_poly.pdbx_strand_id
1 'polypeptide(L)' 'MQTIRLRVNDSIFQQLMWFLKRFGKNEIEVISENDEYFSIQEYLKKELEKIENGTAEFISLNQLDEELESTIRKYED' A
#
# COMPACT_ATOMS: atom_id res chain seq x y z
N MET A 1 20.01 -5.23 7.34
CA MET A 1 19.29 -4.20 8.13
C MET A 1 18.31 -4.90 9.05
N GLN A 2 17.97 -4.31 10.19
CA GLN A 2 16.91 -4.81 11.08
C GLN A 2 15.82 -3.77 11.20
N THR A 3 14.57 -4.19 11.11
CA THR A 3 13.40 -3.31 11.15
C THR A 3 12.80 -3.30 12.55
N ILE A 4 12.63 -2.10 13.12
CA ILE A 4 11.94 -1.90 14.39
C ILE A 4 10.64 -1.14 14.16
N ARG A 5 9.55 -1.59 14.79
CA ARG A 5 8.26 -0.88 14.77
C ARG A 5 8.05 -0.20 16.11
N LEU A 6 7.92 1.13 16.11
CA LEU A 6 7.80 1.94 17.31
C LEU A 6 6.43 2.62 17.34
N ARG A 7 5.71 2.47 18.46
CA ARG A 7 4.53 3.28 18.78
C ARG A 7 4.97 4.39 19.70
N VAL A 8 4.79 5.63 19.26
CA VAL A 8 5.33 6.82 19.92
C VAL A 8 4.19 7.80 20.16
N ASN A 9 4.21 8.48 21.30
CA ASN A 9 3.23 9.53 21.60
C ASN A 9 3.49 10.77 20.73
N ASP A 10 2.44 11.40 20.21
CA ASP A 10 2.54 12.56 19.32
C ASP A 10 3.39 13.70 19.91
N SER A 11 3.35 13.89 21.23
CA SER A 11 4.14 14.91 21.95
C SER A 11 5.65 14.81 21.74
N ILE A 12 6.18 13.59 21.53
CA ILE A 12 7.62 13.34 21.34
C ILE A 12 7.95 12.90 19.91
N PHE A 13 6.95 12.69 19.05
CA PHE A 13 7.15 12.21 17.68
C PHE A 13 8.09 13.13 16.89
N GLN A 14 7.89 14.45 16.98
CA GLN A 14 8.75 15.42 16.29
C GLN A 14 10.19 15.40 16.79
N GLN A 15 10.40 15.20 18.09
CA GLN A 15 11.74 15.12 18.69
C GLN A 15 12.46 13.84 18.27
N LEU A 16 11.75 12.71 18.23
CA LEU A 16 12.28 11.44 17.74
C LEU A 16 12.65 11.54 16.25
N MET A 17 11.76 12.11 15.43
CA MET A 17 12.03 12.30 14.01
C MET A 17 13.22 13.22 13.77
N TRP A 18 13.37 14.27 14.56
CA TRP A 18 14.55 15.14 14.50
C TRP A 18 15.84 14.38 14.84
N PHE A 19 15.80 13.51 15.86
CA PHE A 19 16.94 12.68 16.22
C PHE A 19 17.30 11.68 15.12
N LEU A 20 16.32 11.01 14.52
CA LEU A 20 16.54 10.03 13.46
C LEU A 20 17.10 10.65 12.18
N LYS A 21 16.80 11.91 11.88
CA LYS A 21 17.39 12.65 10.73
C LYS A 21 18.90 12.85 10.82
N ARG A 22 19.52 12.64 11.99
CA ARG A 22 20.98 12.77 12.17
C ARG A 22 21.76 11.59 11.58
N PHE A 23 21.11 10.46 11.37
CA PHE A 23 21.73 9.27 10.79
C PHE A 23 21.77 9.38 9.27
N GLY A 24 22.83 8.84 8.66
CA GLY A 24 22.93 8.78 7.21
C GLY A 24 21.89 7.85 6.58
N LYS A 25 21.54 8.07 5.31
CA LYS A 25 20.60 7.22 4.56
C LYS A 25 21.01 5.74 4.47
N ASN A 26 22.29 5.45 4.68
CA ASN A 26 22.84 4.08 4.66
C ASN A 26 22.80 3.40 6.03
N GLU A 27 22.45 4.15 7.09
CA GLU A 27 22.47 3.68 8.48
C GLU A 27 21.04 3.48 9.01
N ILE A 28 20.12 4.39 8.68
CA ILE A 28 18.72 4.33 9.09
C ILE A 28 17.81 4.64 7.90
N GLU A 29 16.83 3.77 7.71
CA GLU A 29 15.70 3.98 6.80
C GLU A 29 14.45 4.24 7.63
N VAL A 30 13.82 5.40 7.44
CA VAL A 30 12.54 5.72 8.06
C VAL A 30 11.45 5.24 7.13
N ILE A 31 10.78 4.15 7.49
CA ILE A 31 9.60 3.65 6.78
C ILE A 31 8.38 4.39 7.34
N SER A 32 7.86 5.35 6.57
CA SER A 32 6.63 6.06 6.93
C SER A 32 5.41 5.21 6.59
N GLU A 33 4.71 4.72 7.62
CA GLU A 33 3.34 4.19 7.48
C GLU A 33 2.37 5.39 7.36
N ASN A 34 2.28 5.98 6.17
CA ASN A 34 1.35 7.08 5.88
C ASN A 34 -0.07 6.54 5.56
N ASP A 35 -1.04 7.43 5.40
CA ASP A 35 -2.43 7.05 5.11
C ASP A 35 -2.54 6.21 3.82
N GLU A 36 -1.69 6.48 2.84
CA GLU A 36 -1.58 5.70 1.60
C GLU A 36 -1.08 4.27 1.86
N TYR A 37 -0.08 4.09 2.72
CA TYR A 37 0.39 2.77 3.12
C TYR A 37 -0.71 1.97 3.82
N PHE A 38 -1.45 2.60 4.74
CA PHE A 38 -2.56 1.94 5.43
C PHE A 38 -3.71 1.60 4.48
N SER A 39 -4.06 2.47 3.54
CA SER A 39 -5.13 2.22 2.58
C SER A 39 -4.79 1.09 1.62
N ILE A 40 -3.55 1.04 1.11
CA ILE A 40 -3.05 -0.06 0.28
C ILE A 40 -3.04 -1.36 1.10
N GLN A 41 -2.57 -1.32 2.35
CA GLN A 41 -2.56 -2.51 3.21
C GLN A 41 -3.97 -3.04 3.46
N GLU A 42 -4.95 -2.16 3.72
CA GLU A 42 -6.34 -2.56 3.94
C GLU A 42 -6.97 -3.14 2.66
N TYR A 43 -6.72 -2.51 1.51
CA TYR A 43 -7.16 -3.01 0.21
C TYR A 43 -6.63 -4.42 -0.07
N LEU A 44 -5.32 -4.64 0.09
CA LEU A 44 -4.70 -5.95 -0.14
C LEU A 44 -5.20 -7.02 0.82
N LYS A 45 -5.45 -6.67 2.09
CA LYS A 45 -6.05 -7.60 3.05
C LYS A 45 -7.45 -8.03 2.63
N LYS A 46 -8.29 -7.09 2.20
CA LYS A 46 -9.65 -7.40 1.72
C LYS A 46 -9.61 -8.28 0.47
N GLU A 47 -8.71 -8.03 -0.47
CA GLU A 47 -8.54 -8.88 -1.65
C GLU A 47 -8.08 -10.29 -1.27
N LEU A 48 -7.11 -10.41 -0.35
CA LEU A 48 -6.68 -11.71 0.16
C LEU A 48 -7.82 -12.48 0.84
N GLU A 49 -8.60 -11.81 1.68
CA GLU A 49 -9.77 -12.42 2.34
C GLU A 49 -10.81 -12.91 1.32
N LYS A 50 -11.04 -12.18 0.22
CA LYS A 50 -11.94 -12.66 -0.85
C LYS A 50 -11.40 -13.93 -1.51
N ILE A 51 -10.09 -14.00 -1.74
CA ILE A 51 -9.45 -15.18 -2.33
C ILE A 51 -9.56 -16.37 -1.38
N GLU A 52 -9.23 -16.18 -0.10
CA GLU A 52 -9.28 -17.24 0.93
C GLU A 52 -10.71 -17.75 1.15
N ASN A 53 -11.69 -16.86 1.13
CA ASN A 53 -13.10 -17.21 1.28
C ASN A 53 -13.75 -17.73 -0.02
N GLY A 54 -13.01 -17.78 -1.13
CA GLY A 54 -13.50 -18.24 -2.43
C GLY A 54 -14.57 -17.32 -3.06
N THR A 55 -14.65 -16.07 -2.61
CA THR A 55 -15.57 -15.05 -3.14
C THR A 55 -14.89 -14.09 -4.12
N ALA A 56 -13.60 -14.27 -4.38
CA ALA A 56 -12.87 -13.52 -5.38
C ALA A 56 -13.36 -13.88 -6.79
N GLU A 57 -13.62 -12.85 -7.59
CA GLU A 57 -13.90 -12.99 -9.01
C GLU A 57 -12.58 -12.98 -9.78
N PHE A 58 -12.41 -13.97 -10.65
CA PHE A 58 -11.26 -14.08 -11.53
C PHE A 58 -11.73 -13.94 -12.97
N ILE A 59 -11.03 -13.13 -13.74
CA ILE A 59 -11.23 -13.01 -15.18
C ILE A 59 -10.04 -13.62 -15.92
N SER A 60 -10.31 -14.21 -17.07
CA SER A 60 -9.28 -14.63 -18.01
C SER A 60 -8.67 -13.43 -18.73
N LEU A 61 -7.50 -13.61 -19.34
CA LEU A 61 -6.86 -12.57 -20.16
C LEU A 61 -7.77 -12.09 -21.30
N ASN A 62 -8.49 -13.00 -21.94
CA ASN A 62 -9.41 -12.64 -23.03
C ASN A 62 -10.58 -11.78 -22.53
N GLN A 63 -11.13 -12.09 -21.35
CA GLN A 63 -12.19 -11.29 -20.74
C GLN A 63 -11.69 -9.90 -20.35
N LEU A 64 -10.47 -9.81 -19.83
CA LEU A 64 -9.82 -8.53 -19.55
C LEU A 64 -9.67 -7.70 -20.83
N ASP A 65 -9.19 -8.30 -21.92
CA ASP A 65 -9.02 -7.60 -23.21
C ASP A 65 -10.37 -7.09 -23.74
N GLU A 66 -11.43 -7.89 -23.66
CA GLU A 66 -12.79 -7.50 -24.07
C GLU A 66 -13.34 -6.34 -23.23
N GLU A 67 -13.16 -6.36 -21.90
CA GLU A 67 -13.59 -5.28 -21.02
C GLU A 67 -12.82 -3.97 -21.26
N LEU A 68 -11.51 -4.06 -21.49
CA LEU A 68 -10.67 -2.91 -21.81
C LEU A 68 -11.09 -2.27 -23.14
N GLU A 69 -11.23 -3.08 -24.19
CA GLU A 69 -11.69 -2.62 -25.52
C GLU A 69 -13.08 -1.98 -25.46
N SER A 70 -14.02 -2.60 -24.73
CA SER A 70 -15.36 -2.07 -24.51
C SER A 70 -15.33 -0.71 -23.80
N THR A 71 -14.46 -0.59 -22.78
CA THR A 71 -14.32 0.65 -22.00
C THR A 71 -13.71 1.76 -22.86
N ILE A 72 -12.66 1.47 -23.65
CA ILE A 72 -12.04 2.45 -24.54
C ILE A 72 -13.05 2.99 -25.55
N ARG A 73 -13.77 2.09 -26.24
CA ARG A 73 -14.79 2.47 -27.24
C ARG A 73 -15.89 3.35 -26.65
N LYS A 74 -16.23 3.17 -25.37
CA LYS A 74 -17.26 3.97 -24.67
C LYS A 74 -16.86 5.45 -24.52
N TYR A 75 -15.57 5.77 -24.54
CA TYR A 75 -15.06 7.12 -24.31
C TYR A 75 -14.25 7.68 -25.49
N GLU A 76 -14.28 7.01 -26.65
CA GLU A 76 -13.56 7.40 -27.87
C GLU A 76 -14.36 8.36 -28.80
N ASP A 77 -15.45 8.95 -28.32
CA ASP A 77 -16.15 10.06 -29.00
C ASP A 77 -15.40 11.40 -28.88
#